data_AF-A0A6P1ZSZ1-F1
#
_entry.id   AF-A0A6P1ZSZ1-F1
#
_cell.length_a   1.000
_cell.length_b   1.000
_cell.length_c   1.000
_cell.angle_alpha   90.00
_cell.angle_beta   90.00
_cell.angle_gamma   90.00
#
_symmetry.space_group_name_H-M   'P 1'
#
loop_
_entity.id
_entity.type
_entity.pdbx_description
1 polymer ?
#
loop_
_entity_poly.entity_id
_entity_poly.type
_entity_poly.pdbx_seq_one_letter_code
_entity_poly.pdbx_strand_id
1 'polypeptide(L)'
;MFDSIIQQAKLTEYDFRTTANPNDPLIYLFSDWVNYYKLKSAISYILKPASILEIGVRFGYSAAAFLHGYSNAKYIGIDLDTDSFGGVKGAINWAKEITKQFNTEFIVADTQAMKRLPGDIYDLIHVDGQQDGDSSFHDLELAIKQSRYVLVDGFLWTRQNFNAASDFLFRYADLIDWYGVIPGYAGELLIKVSSDYLQQLEVEHKSIVNSSLDIRQTYTSDYYTQDCGGFDAYKKNQGKSLEDPRLQSVAAISSLKQSGHILDIGCGRGELSYYFAYQGFSVTSIDYSPSAIELAKSCFNGEDKLSEKVQFICDNVCNVVLPDKYDLAVASDVIEHLSFAEVDALYHQVAQHMNTNGIFILHTFPNLWYYQYDYQRKRKIAASVGAYLPVQPRSRYELLMHINEQSPRVLKKQLSKHFNHICLWFGDPANPGGSLVKKFTNRDICAAPSLFAVASHEPINQEQLKNNLQMLPLPPIPTGKIQIQVVDYPPIVDINSEIEIQLDIENSSDFILNSYSSHPVHISYHWMNEQATDYLVFDGERTKIIPNLDRTQNISSLPLKYKSQKITYKARVRTLSKRGNFTLRVTLVQEGVRWFDSQPTNLFEDIYIRLA
;
A
#
# COMPACT_ATOMS: atom_id res chain seq x y z
N MET A 1 13.84 31.45 -11.65
CA MET A 1 13.72 31.83 -10.22
C MET A 1 15.02 31.55 -9.47
N PHE A 2 15.50 30.30 -9.42
CA PHE A 2 16.75 29.94 -8.72
C PHE A 2 17.97 30.77 -9.15
N ASP A 3 18.21 30.93 -10.46
CA ASP A 3 19.33 31.76 -10.95
C ASP A 3 19.24 33.21 -10.49
N SER A 4 18.02 33.77 -10.45
CA SER A 4 17.77 35.13 -9.97
C SER A 4 18.07 35.26 -8.48
N ILE A 5 17.73 34.25 -7.67
CA ILE A 5 18.07 34.19 -6.24
C ILE A 5 19.59 34.13 -6.07
N ILE A 6 20.28 33.23 -6.79
CA ILE A 6 21.73 33.07 -6.71
C ILE A 6 22.46 34.34 -7.16
N GLN A 7 21.98 35.00 -8.22
CA GLN A 7 22.53 36.26 -8.68
C GLN A 7 22.31 37.37 -7.65
N GLN A 8 21.11 37.48 -7.09
CA GLN A 8 20.81 38.49 -6.07
C GLN A 8 21.62 38.26 -4.78
N ALA A 9 21.85 37.02 -4.38
CA ALA A 9 22.69 36.68 -3.22
C ALA A 9 24.14 37.16 -3.40
N LYS A 10 24.65 37.20 -4.64
CA LYS A 10 25.97 37.76 -4.97
C LYS A 10 25.99 39.29 -4.98
N LEU A 11 24.86 39.93 -5.27
CA LEU A 11 24.74 41.38 -5.41
C LEU A 11 24.38 42.09 -4.09
N THR A 12 23.75 41.40 -3.15
CA THR A 12 23.34 42.01 -1.88
C THR A 12 24.55 42.31 -0.98
N GLU A 13 24.57 43.50 -0.40
CA GLU A 13 25.54 43.90 0.62
C GLU A 13 25.12 43.51 2.05
N TYR A 14 24.04 42.74 2.19
CA TYR A 14 23.55 42.32 3.50
C TYR A 14 24.61 41.54 4.28
N ASP A 15 24.83 41.93 5.53
CA ASP A 15 25.76 41.26 6.45
C ASP A 15 25.13 41.19 7.84
N PHE A 16 24.68 39.98 8.21
CA PHE A 16 23.97 39.74 9.47
C PHE A 16 24.83 40.06 10.71
N ARG A 17 26.16 40.06 10.59
CA ARG A 17 27.11 40.32 11.68
C ARG A 17 26.94 41.72 12.27
N THR A 18 26.38 42.65 11.50
CA THR A 18 26.06 44.02 11.96
C THR A 18 25.00 44.05 13.07
N THR A 19 24.19 43.00 13.16
CA THR A 19 23.12 42.84 14.17
C THR A 19 23.31 41.58 15.04
N ALA A 20 24.37 40.80 14.80
CA ALA A 20 24.53 39.51 15.46
C ALA A 20 24.84 39.65 16.96
N ASN A 21 24.43 38.66 17.75
CA ASN A 21 24.68 38.67 19.19
C ASN A 21 26.18 38.40 19.44
N PRO A 22 26.91 39.30 20.11
CA PRO A 22 28.34 39.11 20.38
C PRO A 22 28.62 37.94 21.34
N ASN A 23 27.61 37.49 22.08
CA ASN A 23 27.70 36.36 23.02
C ASN A 23 27.15 35.04 22.44
N ASP A 24 26.84 34.98 21.13
CA ASP A 24 26.43 33.72 20.51
C ASP A 24 27.57 32.69 20.63
N PRO A 25 27.33 31.49 21.18
CA PRO A 25 28.35 30.45 21.30
C PRO A 25 28.94 30.03 19.93
N LEU A 26 28.23 30.30 18.83
CA LEU A 26 28.64 29.96 17.46
C LEU A 26 29.28 31.14 16.71
N ILE A 27 29.70 32.20 17.40
CA ILE A 27 30.33 33.38 16.80
C ILE A 27 31.55 33.05 15.93
N TYR A 28 32.26 31.96 16.23
CA TYR A 28 33.42 31.51 15.45
C TYR A 28 33.07 31.05 14.03
N LEU A 29 31.79 30.77 13.74
CA LEU A 29 31.29 30.38 12.40
C LEU A 29 30.76 31.57 11.59
N PHE A 30 30.66 32.77 12.17
CA PHE A 30 29.92 33.87 11.55
C PHE A 30 30.48 34.31 10.20
N SER A 31 31.80 34.23 10.01
CA SER A 31 32.43 34.54 8.73
C SER A 31 31.98 33.60 7.61
N ASP A 32 31.75 32.32 7.92
CA ASP A 32 31.30 31.31 6.95
C ASP A 32 29.80 31.46 6.63
N TRP A 33 29.03 32.01 7.57
CA TRP A 33 27.59 32.16 7.46
C TRP A 33 27.13 33.43 6.73
N VAL A 34 28.02 34.37 6.40
CA VAL A 34 27.63 35.62 5.70
C VAL A 34 26.90 35.32 4.40
N ASN A 35 27.46 34.44 3.57
CA ASN A 35 26.84 34.07 2.28
C ASN A 35 25.50 33.36 2.46
N TYR A 36 25.36 32.57 3.53
CA TYR A 36 24.14 31.87 3.87
C TYR A 36 23.00 32.86 4.25
N TYR A 37 23.28 33.88 5.06
CA TYR A 37 22.27 34.90 5.36
C TYR A 37 22.04 35.90 4.21
N LYS A 38 23.04 36.14 3.35
CA LYS A 38 22.83 36.86 2.06
C LYS A 38 21.84 36.12 1.18
N LEU A 39 21.91 34.79 1.14
CA LEU A 39 20.96 33.97 0.40
C LEU A 39 19.53 34.12 0.94
N LYS A 40 19.32 34.08 2.27
CA LYS A 40 18.00 34.33 2.89
C LYS A 40 17.41 35.70 2.49
N SER A 41 18.22 36.76 2.54
CA SER A 41 17.85 38.10 2.07
C SER A 41 17.48 38.11 0.58
N ALA A 42 18.26 37.43 -0.26
CA ALA A 42 17.99 37.32 -1.70
C ALA A 42 16.70 36.54 -2.01
N ILE A 43 16.41 35.46 -1.30
CA ILE A 43 15.16 34.70 -1.43
C ILE A 43 13.96 35.62 -1.17
N SER A 44 13.97 36.35 -0.04
CA SER A 44 12.89 37.29 0.29
C SER A 44 12.77 38.42 -0.74
N TYR A 45 13.88 38.95 -1.24
CA TYR A 45 13.88 39.99 -2.28
C TYR A 45 13.22 39.53 -3.59
N ILE A 46 13.46 38.28 -4.00
CA ILE A 46 12.91 37.72 -5.23
C ILE A 46 11.46 37.30 -5.05
N LEU A 47 11.11 36.66 -3.94
CA LEU A 47 9.75 36.17 -3.67
C LEU A 47 8.80 37.29 -3.24
N LYS A 48 9.31 38.34 -2.59
CA LYS A 48 8.54 39.45 -1.99
C LYS A 48 7.34 38.98 -1.14
N PRO A 49 7.56 38.08 -0.16
CA PRO A 49 6.47 37.54 0.64
C PRO A 49 5.85 38.66 1.50
N ALA A 50 4.54 38.83 1.46
CA ALA A 50 3.84 39.77 2.36
C ALA A 50 3.72 39.20 3.78
N SER A 51 3.79 37.88 3.92
CA SER A 51 3.74 37.16 5.19
C SER A 51 4.80 36.06 5.26
N ILE A 52 5.55 36.03 6.36
CA ILE A 52 6.59 35.03 6.63
C ILE A 52 6.35 34.41 8.00
N LEU A 53 6.44 33.09 8.08
CA LEU A 53 6.57 32.37 9.35
C LEU A 53 7.89 31.61 9.39
N GLU A 54 8.61 31.66 10.52
CA GLU A 54 9.82 30.86 10.77
C GLU A 54 9.60 29.90 11.94
N ILE A 55 10.01 28.65 11.76
CA ILE A 55 10.16 27.64 12.80
C ILE A 55 11.66 27.55 13.13
N GLY A 56 12.04 27.80 14.38
CA GLY A 56 13.45 27.75 14.81
C GLY A 56 14.19 29.09 14.72
N VAL A 57 13.61 30.16 15.28
CA VAL A 57 14.12 31.54 15.18
C VAL A 57 15.50 31.74 15.81
N ARG A 58 15.75 31.13 16.96
CA ARG A 58 16.93 31.35 17.81
C ARG A 58 17.18 32.85 18.05
N PHE A 59 18.31 33.40 17.57
CA PHE A 59 18.69 34.81 17.74
C PHE A 59 18.06 35.75 16.69
N GLY A 60 17.28 35.23 15.73
CA GLY A 60 16.55 36.03 14.74
C GLY A 60 17.37 36.50 13.52
N TYR A 61 18.53 35.88 13.25
CA TYR A 61 19.38 36.28 12.12
C TYR A 61 18.72 36.04 10.76
N SER A 62 17.97 34.93 10.62
CA SER A 62 17.14 34.68 9.43
C SER A 62 16.04 35.72 9.31
N ALA A 63 15.34 36.02 10.41
CA ALA A 63 14.29 37.03 10.46
C ALA A 63 14.79 38.38 9.93
N ALA A 64 15.92 38.86 10.46
CA ALA A 64 16.56 40.09 10.00
C ALA A 64 16.96 40.02 8.51
N ALA A 65 17.46 38.87 8.04
CA ALA A 65 17.83 38.68 6.64
C ALA A 65 16.62 38.75 5.70
N PHE A 66 15.54 38.03 6.01
CA PHE A 66 14.32 38.07 5.21
C PHE A 66 13.70 39.46 5.19
N LEU A 67 13.64 40.13 6.34
CA LEU A 67 13.08 41.49 6.47
C LEU A 67 13.96 42.56 5.81
N HIS A 68 15.27 42.33 5.68
CA HIS A 68 16.13 43.16 4.85
C HIS A 68 15.81 42.99 3.36
N GLY A 69 15.59 41.74 2.91
CA GLY A 69 15.22 41.45 1.52
C GLY A 69 13.87 42.05 1.11
N TYR A 70 12.90 42.06 2.03
CA TYR A 70 11.58 42.66 1.82
C TYR A 70 10.97 43.16 3.15
N SER A 71 11.15 44.44 3.44
CA SER A 71 10.82 45.05 4.75
C SER A 71 9.33 45.20 5.06
N ASN A 72 8.46 45.06 4.05
CA ASN A 72 7.01 45.18 4.22
C ASN A 72 6.35 43.87 4.69
N ALA A 73 7.10 42.78 4.80
CA ALA A 73 6.56 41.51 5.26
C ALA A 73 6.10 41.59 6.73
N LYS A 74 4.96 40.96 7.04
CA LYS A 74 4.65 40.56 8.43
C LYS A 74 5.43 39.29 8.76
N TYR A 75 6.15 39.30 9.87
CA TYR A 75 6.96 38.17 10.34
C TYR A 75 6.39 37.53 11.59
N ILE A 76 6.28 36.21 11.62
CA ILE A 76 5.94 35.44 12.82
C ILE A 76 7.03 34.40 13.06
N GLY A 77 7.73 34.50 14.18
CA GLY A 77 8.75 33.54 14.58
C GLY A 77 8.27 32.61 15.68
N ILE A 78 8.50 31.30 15.54
CA ILE A 78 8.22 30.29 16.57
C ILE A 78 9.53 29.65 17.02
N ASP A 79 9.75 29.59 18.33
CA ASP A 79 10.92 28.93 18.91
C ASP A 79 10.58 28.24 20.23
N LEU A 80 11.26 27.14 20.54
CA LEU A 80 11.11 26.46 21.82
C LEU A 80 11.76 27.26 22.97
N ASP A 81 12.72 28.14 22.66
CA ASP A 81 13.53 29.00 23.53
C ASP A 81 14.22 28.21 24.66
N THR A 82 14.90 27.13 24.28
CA THR A 82 15.64 26.25 25.20
C THR A 82 17.08 26.03 24.75
N ASP A 83 17.93 25.55 25.66
CA ASP A 83 19.33 25.20 25.38
C ASP A 83 19.49 23.82 24.68
N SER A 84 18.45 23.36 23.98
CA SER A 84 18.42 22.06 23.30
C SER A 84 18.52 22.22 21.77
N PHE A 85 19.00 21.18 21.08
CA PHE A 85 19.11 21.15 19.61
C PHE A 85 19.85 22.34 18.98
N GLY A 86 20.81 22.94 19.70
CA GLY A 86 21.56 24.12 19.24
C GLY A 86 20.91 25.47 19.58
N GLY A 87 19.73 25.46 20.22
CA GLY A 87 19.07 26.63 20.77
C GLY A 87 19.82 27.25 21.96
N VAL A 88 19.45 28.48 22.30
CA VAL A 88 19.95 29.19 23.48
C VAL A 88 18.76 29.84 24.17
N LYS A 89 18.55 29.53 25.44
CA LYS A 89 17.44 30.09 26.21
C LYS A 89 17.55 31.61 26.30
N GLY A 90 16.47 32.29 25.94
CA GLY A 90 16.39 33.75 25.88
C GLY A 90 16.88 34.36 24.58
N ALA A 91 17.29 33.57 23.58
CA ALA A 91 17.72 34.06 22.27
C ALA A 91 16.60 34.85 21.57
N ILE A 92 15.34 34.47 21.81
CA ILE A 92 14.18 35.14 21.23
C ILE A 92 14.07 36.62 21.64
N ASN A 93 14.65 37.01 22.78
CA ASN A 93 14.70 38.41 23.19
C ASN A 93 15.65 39.21 22.29
N TRP A 94 16.76 38.60 21.87
CA TRP A 94 17.66 39.22 20.89
C TRP A 94 16.99 39.35 19.53
N ALA A 95 16.25 38.32 19.10
CA ALA A 95 15.47 38.36 17.86
C ALA A 95 14.49 39.55 17.83
N LYS A 96 13.81 39.81 18.94
CA LYS A 96 12.94 40.98 19.12
C LYS A 96 13.70 42.29 18.99
N GLU A 97 14.86 42.41 19.64
CA GLU A 97 15.66 43.64 19.60
C GLU A 97 16.17 43.99 18.21
N ILE A 98 16.70 43.01 17.47
CA ILE A 98 17.29 43.25 16.14
C ILE A 98 16.24 43.45 15.05
N THR A 99 14.98 43.05 15.31
CA THR A 99 13.87 43.19 14.35
C THR A 99 12.84 44.25 14.75
N LYS A 100 13.06 45.01 15.83
CA LYS A 100 12.09 45.97 16.40
C LYS A 100 11.51 47.03 15.46
N GLN A 101 12.22 47.33 14.38
CA GLN A 101 11.79 48.31 13.37
C GLN A 101 10.85 47.73 12.31
N PHE A 102 10.64 46.41 12.33
CA PHE A 102 9.80 45.68 11.39
C PHE A 102 8.52 45.18 12.07
N ASN A 103 7.57 44.69 11.27
CA ASN A 103 6.33 44.10 11.77
C ASN A 103 6.56 42.65 12.17
N THR A 104 7.04 42.42 13.40
CA THR A 104 7.38 41.08 13.91
C THR A 104 6.56 40.67 15.13
N GLU A 105 6.26 39.38 15.22
CA GLU A 105 5.66 38.71 16.37
C GLU A 105 6.45 37.42 16.66
N PHE A 106 6.64 37.09 17.94
CA PHE A 106 7.42 35.91 18.34
C PHE A 106 6.66 35.09 19.38
N ILE A 107 6.60 33.78 19.15
CA ILE A 107 5.84 32.81 19.94
C ILE A 107 6.82 31.79 20.51
N VAL A 108 6.82 31.63 21.83
CA VAL A 108 7.58 30.56 22.49
C VAL A 108 6.70 29.32 22.58
N ALA A 109 6.96 28.33 21.73
CA ALA A 109 6.17 27.10 21.66
C ALA A 109 6.92 25.95 20.98
N ASP A 110 6.48 24.73 21.28
CA ASP A 110 6.99 23.50 20.66
C ASP A 110 6.18 23.15 19.41
N THR A 111 6.78 23.27 18.23
CA THR A 111 6.10 22.88 16.97
C THR A 111 5.83 21.38 16.90
N GLN A 112 6.60 20.55 17.61
CA GLN A 112 6.40 19.10 17.66
C GLN A 112 5.10 18.72 18.38
N ALA A 113 4.55 19.62 19.19
CA ALA A 113 3.25 19.46 19.84
C ALA A 113 2.09 20.11 19.05
N MET A 114 2.38 20.83 17.96
CA MET A 114 1.37 21.53 17.16
C MET A 114 0.73 20.61 16.12
N LYS A 115 -0.56 20.85 15.88
CA LYS A 115 -1.29 20.26 14.72
C LYS A 115 -1.47 21.25 13.57
N ARG A 116 -1.29 22.54 13.85
CA ARG A 116 -1.48 23.66 12.93
C ARG A 116 -0.62 24.83 13.38
N LEU A 117 -0.05 25.56 12.44
CA LEU A 117 0.69 26.80 12.69
C LEU A 117 -0.29 27.97 12.91
N PRO A 118 0.10 29.00 13.69
CA PRO A 118 -0.75 30.18 13.92
C PRO A 118 -1.07 30.90 12.60
N GLY A 119 -2.22 31.57 12.53
CA GLY A 119 -2.63 32.33 11.34
C GLY A 119 -3.18 31.48 10.20
N ASP A 120 -3.28 32.11 9.02
CA ASP A 120 -3.83 31.50 7.80
C ASP A 120 -2.69 30.96 6.91
N ILE A 121 -2.79 31.18 5.59
CA ILE A 121 -1.76 30.81 4.61
C ILE A 121 -0.71 31.93 4.55
N TYR A 122 0.56 31.55 4.70
CA TYR A 122 1.71 32.42 4.54
C TYR A 122 2.25 32.39 3.12
N ASP A 123 2.88 33.48 2.69
CA ASP A 123 3.60 33.49 1.42
C ASP A 123 4.90 32.68 1.50
N LEU A 124 5.57 32.70 2.66
CA LEU A 124 6.77 31.91 2.92
C LEU A 124 6.71 31.31 4.33
N ILE A 125 6.95 30.01 4.44
CA ILE A 125 7.27 29.36 5.71
C ILE A 125 8.71 28.85 5.64
N HIS A 126 9.53 29.26 6.59
CA HIS A 126 10.92 28.82 6.75
C HIS A 126 11.01 27.80 7.88
N VAL A 127 11.53 26.62 7.57
CA VAL A 127 11.70 25.48 8.48
C VAL A 127 13.18 25.35 8.81
N ASP A 128 13.57 25.82 10.00
CA ASP A 128 14.93 25.82 10.54
C ASP A 128 14.93 25.35 12.02
N GLY A 129 14.02 24.43 12.33
CA GLY A 129 13.83 23.85 13.66
C GLY A 129 14.79 22.70 13.96
N GLN A 130 14.27 21.65 14.60
CA GLN A 130 15.07 20.47 14.96
C GLN A 130 15.44 19.65 13.72
N GLN A 131 16.74 19.48 13.49
CA GLN A 131 17.32 18.85 12.29
C GLN A 131 17.76 17.39 12.55
N ASP A 132 16.82 16.53 12.94
CA ASP A 132 17.04 15.09 13.19
C ASP A 132 16.31 14.16 12.22
N GLY A 133 15.78 14.71 11.13
CA GLY A 133 14.96 14.01 10.14
C GLY A 133 13.49 13.93 10.54
N ASP A 134 13.16 13.25 11.64
CA ASP A 134 11.76 13.04 12.08
C ASP A 134 11.06 14.38 12.40
N SER A 135 11.74 15.27 13.13
CA SER A 135 11.18 16.58 13.49
C SER A 135 11.08 17.51 12.28
N SER A 136 12.06 17.42 11.37
CA SER A 136 12.03 18.17 10.10
C SER A 136 10.88 17.72 9.20
N PHE A 137 10.57 16.41 9.18
CA PHE A 137 9.41 15.87 8.46
C PHE A 137 8.10 16.41 9.05
N HIS A 138 7.95 16.42 10.38
CA HIS A 138 6.78 16.97 11.05
C HIS A 138 6.58 18.48 10.76
N ASP A 139 7.65 19.27 10.84
CA ASP A 139 7.59 20.70 10.54
C ASP A 139 7.24 20.96 9.06
N LEU A 140 7.73 20.12 8.13
CA LEU A 140 7.33 20.12 6.72
C LEU A 140 5.82 19.83 6.53
N GLU A 141 5.27 18.85 7.27
CA GLU A 141 3.84 18.52 7.24
C GLU A 141 2.96 19.67 7.76
N LEU A 142 3.46 20.44 8.73
CA LEU A 142 2.81 21.67 9.19
C LEU A 142 2.90 22.77 8.12
N ALA A 143 4.09 22.98 7.56
CA ALA A 143 4.37 24.07 6.64
C ALA A 143 3.61 23.95 5.31
N ILE A 144 3.52 22.75 4.72
CA ILE A 144 2.90 22.54 3.41
C ILE A 144 1.40 22.89 3.41
N LYS A 145 0.73 22.77 4.56
CA LYS A 145 -0.70 23.06 4.72
C LYS A 145 -1.02 24.54 4.82
N GLN A 146 -0.02 25.38 5.09
CA GLN A 146 -0.21 26.81 5.40
C GLN A 146 0.79 27.71 4.68
N SER A 147 1.36 27.27 3.56
CA SER A 147 2.32 28.08 2.82
C SER A 147 2.16 28.04 1.30
N ARG A 148 2.48 29.15 0.64
CA ARG A 148 2.71 29.18 -0.82
C ARG A 148 4.11 28.69 -1.19
N TYR A 149 5.10 28.97 -0.34
CA TYR A 149 6.49 28.54 -0.47
C TYR A 149 7.03 27.99 0.85
N VAL A 150 7.62 26.81 0.83
CA VAL A 150 8.33 26.29 2.02
C VAL A 150 9.83 26.32 1.73
N LEU A 151 10.58 26.97 2.60
CA LEU A 151 12.05 26.97 2.58
C LEU A 151 12.53 26.10 3.74
N VAL A 152 13.34 25.09 3.46
CA VAL A 152 13.86 24.17 4.46
C VAL A 152 15.37 24.28 4.52
N ASP A 153 15.89 24.52 5.71
CA ASP A 153 17.32 24.55 5.95
C ASP A 153 17.85 23.14 6.27
N GLY A 154 19.11 22.92 5.91
CA GLY A 154 19.80 21.68 6.24
C GLY A 154 19.36 20.47 5.42
N PHE A 155 18.86 20.65 4.19
CA PHE A 155 18.48 19.54 3.32
C PHE A 155 19.63 18.55 3.08
N LEU A 156 20.86 19.06 2.95
CA LEU A 156 22.09 18.28 2.78
C LEU A 156 22.93 18.19 4.06
N TRP A 157 22.41 18.64 5.21
CA TRP A 157 23.17 18.71 6.47
C TRP A 157 23.51 17.32 7.02
N THR A 158 22.50 16.46 7.12
CA THR A 158 22.65 15.09 7.61
C THR A 158 21.99 14.12 6.65
N ARG A 159 22.41 12.85 6.68
CA ARG A 159 21.76 11.79 5.91
C ARG A 159 20.30 11.61 6.32
N GLN A 160 19.99 11.83 7.60
CA GLN A 160 18.64 11.75 8.16
C GLN A 160 17.75 12.84 7.58
N ASN A 161 18.20 14.10 7.56
CA ASN A 161 17.47 15.22 6.97
C ASN A 161 17.25 15.02 5.47
N PHE A 162 18.30 14.63 4.74
CA PHE A 162 18.21 14.37 3.32
C PHE A 162 17.16 13.28 3.03
N ASN A 163 17.20 12.16 3.76
CA ASN A 163 16.24 11.08 3.58
C ASN A 163 14.81 11.51 3.95
N ALA A 164 14.61 12.19 5.07
CA ALA A 164 13.30 12.63 5.53
C ALA A 164 12.66 13.64 4.58
N ALA A 165 13.40 14.68 4.16
CA ALA A 165 12.90 15.66 3.21
C ALA A 165 12.69 15.07 1.81
N SER A 166 13.57 14.18 1.34
CA SER A 166 13.37 13.50 0.04
C SER A 166 12.15 12.59 0.06
N ASP A 167 11.95 11.86 1.15
CA ASP A 167 10.77 11.02 1.38
C ASP A 167 9.47 11.86 1.42
N PHE A 168 9.51 13.02 2.08
CA PHE A 168 8.41 13.99 2.06
C PHE A 168 8.09 14.44 0.63
N LEU A 169 9.09 14.87 -0.15
CA LEU A 169 8.90 15.33 -1.52
C LEU A 169 8.27 14.26 -2.41
N PHE A 170 8.68 13.00 -2.24
CA PHE A 170 8.10 11.88 -2.97
C PHE A 170 6.63 11.62 -2.59
N ARG A 171 6.33 11.62 -1.28
CA ARG A 171 4.97 11.31 -0.77
C ARG A 171 3.94 12.40 -1.04
N TYR A 172 4.38 13.65 -1.04
CA TYR A 172 3.52 14.83 -1.19
C TYR A 172 3.67 15.47 -2.58
N ALA A 173 4.17 14.72 -3.56
CA ALA A 173 4.46 15.23 -4.91
C ALA A 173 3.24 15.87 -5.59
N ASP A 174 2.03 15.39 -5.31
CA ASP A 174 0.79 15.93 -5.86
C ASP A 174 0.34 17.26 -5.21
N LEU A 175 0.90 17.62 -4.05
CA LEU A 175 0.69 18.91 -3.39
C LEU A 175 1.74 19.96 -3.79
N ILE A 176 2.70 19.59 -4.64
CA ILE A 176 3.88 20.39 -4.95
C ILE A 176 3.88 20.71 -6.44
N ASP A 177 3.88 22.00 -6.80
CA ASP A 177 4.02 22.43 -8.20
C ASP A 177 5.45 22.14 -8.69
N TRP A 178 6.44 22.45 -7.85
CA TRP A 178 7.85 22.16 -8.08
C TRP A 178 8.66 22.35 -6.78
N TYR A 179 9.85 21.77 -6.74
CA TYR A 179 10.84 22.06 -5.70
C TYR A 179 12.24 22.16 -6.32
N GLY A 180 13.18 22.75 -5.60
CA GLY A 180 14.57 22.78 -6.00
C GLY A 180 15.50 23.12 -4.84
N VAL A 181 16.72 22.61 -4.91
CA VAL A 181 17.76 22.83 -3.90
C VAL A 181 18.63 23.99 -4.37
N ILE A 182 18.69 25.05 -3.58
CA ILE A 182 19.64 26.13 -3.79
C ILE A 182 20.99 25.68 -3.20
N PRO A 183 22.10 25.76 -3.95
CA PRO A 183 23.41 25.46 -3.41
C PRO A 183 23.79 26.49 -2.33
N GLY A 184 24.14 25.99 -1.15
CA GLY A 184 24.51 26.81 0.01
C GLY A 184 25.23 26.01 1.08
N TYR A 185 25.28 26.55 2.30
CA TYR A 185 26.07 25.99 3.41
C TYR A 185 25.65 24.56 3.76
N ALA A 186 24.34 24.30 3.76
CA ALA A 186 23.77 22.98 4.04
C ALA A 186 22.69 22.56 3.04
N GLY A 187 22.60 23.27 1.89
CA GLY A 187 21.56 23.08 0.87
C GLY A 187 20.19 23.55 1.34
N GLU A 188 19.66 24.59 0.70
CA GLU A 188 18.37 25.18 1.06
C GLU A 188 17.31 24.68 0.08
N LEU A 189 16.39 23.83 0.56
CA LEU A 189 15.32 23.27 -0.25
C LEU A 189 14.15 24.25 -0.31
N LEU A 190 13.83 24.74 -1.52
CA LEU A 190 12.67 25.60 -1.76
C LEU A 190 11.58 24.79 -2.48
N ILE A 191 10.39 24.76 -1.88
CA ILE A 191 9.20 24.04 -2.37
C ILE A 191 8.13 25.07 -2.73
N LYS A 192 7.54 24.95 -3.92
CA LYS A 192 6.30 25.65 -4.30
C LYS A 192 5.11 24.72 -4.08
N VAL A 193 4.22 25.14 -3.18
CA VAL A 193 2.97 24.40 -2.92
C VAL A 193 1.96 24.65 -4.03
N SER A 194 1.22 23.62 -4.41
CA SER A 194 0.18 23.68 -5.44
C SER A 194 -0.90 24.70 -5.10
N SER A 195 -1.21 25.56 -6.07
CA SER A 195 -2.25 26.57 -5.90
C SER A 195 -3.64 25.94 -5.86
N ASP A 196 -3.85 24.84 -6.60
CA ASP A 196 -5.11 24.09 -6.61
C ASP A 196 -5.35 23.43 -5.24
N TYR A 197 -4.30 22.87 -4.65
CA TYR A 197 -4.36 22.32 -3.30
C TYR A 197 -4.74 23.38 -2.25
N LEU A 198 -4.09 24.55 -2.28
CA LEU A 198 -4.39 25.62 -1.32
C LEU A 198 -5.84 26.14 -1.46
N GLN A 199 -6.36 26.20 -2.69
CA GLN A 199 -7.77 26.55 -2.93
C GLN A 199 -8.73 25.48 -2.39
N GLN A 200 -8.39 24.19 -2.56
CA GLN A 200 -9.17 23.08 -2.00
C GLN A 200 -9.16 23.10 -0.47
N LEU A 201 -8.01 23.38 0.16
CA LEU A 201 -7.90 23.50 1.62
C LEU A 201 -8.82 24.59 2.20
N GLU A 202 -8.91 25.76 1.55
CA GLU A 202 -9.83 26.83 1.98
C GLU A 202 -11.30 26.38 1.98
N VAL A 203 -11.65 25.42 1.12
CA VAL A 203 -12.99 24.79 1.05
C VAL A 203 -13.13 23.64 2.06
N GLU A 204 -12.09 22.82 2.23
CA GLU A 204 -12.09 21.59 3.06
C GLU A 204 -11.88 21.82 4.56
N HIS A 205 -11.38 22.99 4.99
CA HIS A 205 -11.18 23.34 6.41
C HIS A 205 -12.46 23.32 7.29
N LYS A 206 -13.62 22.91 6.73
CA LYS A 206 -14.90 22.68 7.42
C LYS A 206 -15.28 21.22 7.66
N SER A 207 -14.59 20.21 7.11
CA SER A 207 -14.98 18.80 7.30
C SER A 207 -13.83 17.96 7.83
N ILE A 208 -13.97 17.51 9.09
CA ILE A 208 -13.33 16.26 9.52
C ILE A 208 -13.90 15.17 8.61
N VAL A 209 -13.05 14.38 7.94
CA VAL A 209 -13.50 13.20 7.22
C VAL A 209 -14.15 12.27 8.24
N ASN A 210 -15.49 12.18 8.19
CA ASN A 210 -16.28 11.43 9.16
C ASN A 210 -16.99 10.25 8.52
N SER A 211 -16.98 10.17 7.18
CA SER A 211 -17.67 9.14 6.40
C SER A 211 -16.96 8.82 5.09
N SER A 212 -17.31 7.69 4.51
CA SER A 212 -16.84 7.29 3.19
C SER A 212 -17.25 8.25 2.06
N LEU A 213 -18.36 9.00 2.25
CA LEU A 213 -18.83 9.98 1.29
C LEU A 213 -17.88 11.19 1.17
N ASP A 214 -17.24 11.59 2.27
CA ASP A 214 -16.32 12.73 2.30
C ASP A 214 -15.06 12.46 1.44
N ILE A 215 -14.67 11.19 1.31
CA ILE A 215 -13.51 10.75 0.51
C ILE A 215 -13.89 10.21 -0.87
N ARG A 216 -15.17 10.15 -1.24
CA ARG A 216 -15.62 9.53 -2.50
C ARG A 216 -14.92 10.10 -3.74
N GLN A 217 -14.66 11.41 -3.75
CA GLN A 217 -13.99 12.10 -4.86
C GLN A 217 -12.54 11.68 -5.09
N THR A 218 -11.93 11.00 -4.13
CA THR A 218 -10.54 10.51 -4.21
C THR A 218 -10.41 9.19 -4.98
N TYR A 219 -11.51 8.45 -5.20
CA TYR A 219 -11.54 7.20 -5.96
C TYR A 219 -11.64 7.43 -7.46
N THR A 220 -10.55 7.91 -8.05
CA THR A 220 -10.43 8.19 -9.49
C THR A 220 -9.82 7.02 -10.25
N SER A 221 -9.91 7.07 -11.59
CA SER A 221 -9.19 6.12 -12.46
C SER A 221 -7.68 6.11 -12.20
N ASP A 222 -7.08 7.27 -11.91
CA ASP A 222 -5.64 7.37 -11.62
C ASP A 222 -5.29 6.67 -10.31
N TYR A 223 -6.09 6.85 -9.25
CA TYR A 223 -5.90 6.10 -8.01
C TYR A 223 -5.90 4.59 -8.28
N TYR A 224 -6.92 4.07 -8.96
CA TYR A 224 -7.03 2.63 -9.22
C TYR A 224 -5.90 2.09 -10.11
N THR A 225 -5.37 2.90 -11.02
CA THR A 225 -4.38 2.45 -12.01
C THR A 225 -2.94 2.79 -11.64
N GLN A 226 -2.69 3.60 -10.62
CA GLN A 226 -1.33 4.08 -10.29
C GLN A 226 -0.94 3.92 -8.82
N ASP A 227 -1.88 3.83 -7.88
CA ASP A 227 -1.58 3.78 -6.44
C ASP A 227 -2.24 2.59 -5.73
N CYS A 228 -3.52 2.33 -6.02
CA CYS A 228 -4.29 1.25 -5.40
C CYS A 228 -3.55 -0.08 -5.56
N GLY A 229 -3.27 -0.76 -4.45
CA GLY A 229 -2.44 -1.97 -4.47
C GLY A 229 -2.90 -3.00 -5.52
N GLY A 230 -1.94 -3.66 -6.16
CA GLY A 230 -2.21 -4.59 -7.26
C GLY A 230 -2.41 -3.93 -8.63
N PHE A 231 -2.29 -2.60 -8.75
CA PHE A 231 -2.48 -1.89 -10.04
C PHE A 231 -1.55 -2.40 -11.16
N ASP A 232 -0.31 -2.79 -10.85
CA ASP A 232 0.62 -3.34 -11.84
C ASP A 232 0.10 -4.66 -12.46
N ALA A 233 -0.43 -5.54 -11.61
CA ALA A 233 -1.05 -6.79 -12.04
C ALA A 233 -2.31 -6.52 -12.87
N TYR A 234 -3.12 -5.54 -12.46
CA TYR A 234 -4.28 -5.11 -13.24
C TYR A 234 -3.86 -4.57 -14.62
N LYS A 235 -2.88 -3.68 -14.70
CA LYS A 235 -2.37 -3.13 -15.97
C LYS A 235 -1.85 -4.23 -16.90
N LYS A 236 -1.17 -5.22 -16.34
CA LYS A 236 -0.62 -6.34 -17.10
C LYS A 236 -1.71 -7.26 -17.67
N ASN A 237 -2.71 -7.60 -16.87
CA ASN A 237 -3.66 -8.68 -17.17
C ASN A 237 -5.10 -8.21 -17.42
N GLN A 238 -5.37 -6.91 -17.33
CA GLN A 238 -6.69 -6.28 -17.45
C GLN A 238 -7.73 -6.93 -16.52
N GLY A 239 -7.30 -7.25 -15.29
CA GLY A 239 -8.14 -7.88 -14.26
C GLY A 239 -8.57 -9.33 -14.51
N LYS A 240 -8.12 -9.96 -15.60
CA LYS A 240 -8.49 -11.34 -15.96
C LYS A 240 -7.69 -12.43 -15.21
N SER A 241 -6.73 -12.03 -14.38
CA SER A 241 -5.89 -12.93 -13.59
C SER A 241 -5.62 -12.35 -12.21
N LEU A 242 -5.82 -13.17 -11.17
CA LEU A 242 -5.52 -12.80 -9.77
C LEU A 242 -4.03 -13.01 -9.49
N GLU A 243 -3.21 -11.97 -9.65
CA GLU A 243 -1.80 -11.98 -9.22
C GLU A 243 -1.58 -11.25 -7.87
N ASP A 244 -2.51 -10.40 -7.43
CA ASP A 244 -2.42 -9.73 -6.11
C ASP A 244 -2.62 -10.75 -4.97
N PRO A 245 -1.63 -10.96 -4.08
CA PRO A 245 -1.75 -11.90 -2.97
C PRO A 245 -2.96 -11.65 -2.05
N ARG A 246 -3.42 -10.40 -1.92
CA ARG A 246 -4.61 -10.07 -1.10
C ARG A 246 -5.86 -10.69 -1.71
N LEU A 247 -6.09 -10.45 -2.99
CA LEU A 247 -7.23 -11.02 -3.71
C LEU A 247 -7.12 -12.55 -3.82
N GLN A 248 -5.92 -13.08 -4.04
CA GLN A 248 -5.67 -14.54 -4.01
C GLN A 248 -6.05 -15.16 -2.66
N SER A 249 -5.77 -14.49 -1.55
CA SER A 249 -6.14 -14.98 -0.22
C SER A 249 -7.66 -15.03 0.00
N VAL A 250 -8.38 -13.99 -0.42
CA VAL A 250 -9.86 -13.96 -0.38
C VAL A 250 -10.44 -15.07 -1.27
N ALA A 251 -9.91 -15.23 -2.48
CA ALA A 251 -10.28 -16.32 -3.38
C ALA A 251 -10.02 -17.71 -2.77
N ALA A 252 -8.91 -17.92 -2.06
CA ALA A 252 -8.65 -19.20 -1.39
C ALA A 252 -9.61 -19.47 -0.23
N ILE A 253 -9.96 -18.45 0.57
CA ILE A 253 -10.96 -18.58 1.64
C ILE A 253 -12.35 -18.86 1.03
N SER A 254 -12.66 -18.26 -0.12
CA SER A 254 -13.95 -18.40 -0.80
C SER A 254 -14.27 -19.83 -1.26
N SER A 255 -13.26 -20.70 -1.39
CA SER A 255 -13.44 -22.10 -1.77
C SER A 255 -14.26 -22.94 -0.77
N LEU A 256 -14.61 -22.38 0.39
CA LEU A 256 -15.66 -22.90 1.28
C LEU A 256 -17.05 -22.97 0.59
N LYS A 257 -17.25 -22.21 -0.49
CA LYS A 257 -18.42 -22.27 -1.37
C LYS A 257 -17.95 -22.57 -2.79
N GLN A 258 -18.64 -23.50 -3.46
CA GLN A 258 -18.26 -23.96 -4.81
C GLN A 258 -19.19 -23.45 -5.92
N SER A 259 -20.38 -22.95 -5.56
CA SER A 259 -21.37 -22.38 -6.48
C SER A 259 -22.38 -21.52 -5.71
N GLY A 260 -23.18 -20.73 -6.43
CA GLY A 260 -24.24 -19.91 -5.87
C GLY A 260 -24.21 -18.47 -6.37
N HIS A 261 -24.87 -17.58 -5.63
CA HIS A 261 -24.82 -16.13 -5.86
C HIS A 261 -23.82 -15.49 -4.90
N ILE A 262 -22.87 -14.72 -5.42
CA ILE A 262 -21.91 -13.94 -4.64
C ILE A 262 -22.23 -12.44 -4.65
N LEU A 263 -22.04 -11.80 -3.50
CA LEU A 263 -22.00 -10.34 -3.36
C LEU A 263 -20.53 -9.88 -3.21
N ASP A 264 -20.01 -9.16 -4.20
CA ASP A 264 -18.68 -8.55 -4.20
C ASP A 264 -18.79 -7.07 -3.77
N ILE A 265 -18.44 -6.80 -2.51
CA ILE A 265 -18.61 -5.50 -1.86
C ILE A 265 -17.33 -4.68 -2.02
N GLY A 266 -17.44 -3.46 -2.55
CA GLY A 266 -16.28 -2.64 -2.87
C GLY A 266 -15.46 -3.29 -3.99
N CYS A 267 -16.11 -3.64 -5.11
CA CYS A 267 -15.51 -4.50 -6.12
C CYS A 267 -14.29 -3.86 -6.81
N GLY A 268 -14.04 -2.56 -6.64
CA GLY A 268 -12.86 -1.89 -7.16
C GLY A 268 -12.73 -2.08 -8.67
N ARG A 269 -11.58 -2.60 -9.12
CA ARG A 269 -11.33 -2.84 -10.55
C ARG A 269 -11.91 -4.16 -11.06
N GLY A 270 -12.66 -4.90 -10.24
CA GLY A 270 -13.42 -6.07 -10.64
C GLY A 270 -12.64 -7.38 -10.82
N GLU A 271 -11.40 -7.48 -10.36
CA GLU A 271 -10.60 -8.70 -10.52
C GLU A 271 -11.24 -9.90 -9.77
N LEU A 272 -11.78 -9.68 -8.56
CA LEU A 272 -12.54 -10.70 -7.84
C LEU A 272 -13.86 -11.02 -8.53
N SER A 273 -14.60 -10.00 -8.98
CA SER A 273 -15.84 -10.18 -9.75
C SER A 273 -15.62 -11.08 -10.98
N TYR A 274 -14.56 -10.82 -11.75
CA TYR A 274 -14.16 -11.64 -12.90
C TYR A 274 -13.83 -13.07 -12.48
N TYR A 275 -13.00 -13.23 -11.45
CA TYR A 275 -12.63 -14.53 -10.90
C TYR A 275 -13.86 -15.37 -10.52
N PHE A 276 -14.81 -14.80 -9.77
CA PHE A 276 -15.99 -15.53 -9.32
C PHE A 276 -16.94 -15.90 -10.48
N ALA A 277 -17.16 -14.98 -11.42
CA ALA A 277 -17.93 -15.28 -12.63
C ALA A 277 -17.30 -16.44 -13.43
N TYR A 278 -15.97 -16.43 -13.53
CA TYR A 278 -15.18 -17.47 -14.21
C TYR A 278 -15.28 -18.82 -13.49
N GLN A 279 -15.30 -18.83 -12.16
CA GLN A 279 -15.56 -20.04 -11.36
C GLN A 279 -17.01 -20.54 -11.45
N GLY A 280 -17.90 -19.78 -12.09
CA GLY A 280 -19.28 -20.19 -12.36
C GLY A 280 -20.34 -19.61 -11.41
N PHE A 281 -19.97 -18.68 -10.53
CA PHE A 281 -20.92 -17.95 -9.70
C PHE A 281 -21.74 -16.96 -10.53
N SER A 282 -22.95 -16.65 -10.09
CA SER A 282 -23.61 -15.38 -10.42
C SER A 282 -23.09 -14.33 -9.46
N VAL A 283 -22.79 -13.12 -9.93
CA VAL A 283 -22.06 -12.10 -9.16
C VAL A 283 -22.87 -10.80 -9.13
N THR A 284 -23.10 -10.25 -7.95
CA THR A 284 -23.49 -8.85 -7.77
C THR A 284 -22.27 -8.07 -7.29
N SER A 285 -21.78 -7.13 -8.11
CA SER A 285 -20.60 -6.32 -7.84
C SER A 285 -21.00 -4.88 -7.52
N ILE A 286 -20.60 -4.38 -6.35
CA ILE A 286 -21.01 -3.06 -5.87
C ILE A 286 -19.79 -2.22 -5.54
N ASP A 287 -19.74 -1.01 -6.08
CA ASP A 287 -18.77 0.02 -5.70
C ASP A 287 -19.40 1.40 -5.89
N TYR A 288 -19.15 2.33 -4.98
CA TYR A 288 -19.70 3.68 -5.08
C TYR A 288 -18.97 4.58 -6.08
N SER A 289 -17.81 4.17 -6.60
CA SER A 289 -16.98 4.92 -7.52
C SER A 289 -17.39 4.58 -8.95
N PRO A 290 -17.83 5.57 -9.75
CA PRO A 290 -18.07 5.36 -11.17
C PRO A 290 -16.83 4.83 -11.91
N SER A 291 -15.63 5.32 -11.54
CA SER A 291 -14.37 4.85 -12.13
C SER A 291 -14.07 3.39 -11.81
N ALA A 292 -14.36 2.93 -10.58
CA ALA A 292 -14.24 1.52 -10.22
C ALA A 292 -15.14 0.65 -11.10
N ILE A 293 -16.42 1.00 -11.20
CA ILE A 293 -17.41 0.25 -11.99
C ILE A 293 -17.05 0.21 -13.49
N GLU A 294 -16.51 1.29 -14.04
CA GLU A 294 -16.04 1.32 -15.43
C GLU A 294 -14.87 0.34 -15.64
N LEU A 295 -13.87 0.37 -14.76
CA LEU A 295 -12.73 -0.56 -14.80
C LEU A 295 -13.19 -2.01 -14.62
N ALA A 296 -14.08 -2.28 -13.65
CA ALA A 296 -14.62 -3.60 -13.39
C ALA A 296 -15.37 -4.19 -14.60
N LYS A 297 -16.14 -3.38 -15.32
CA LYS A 297 -16.78 -3.80 -16.57
C LYS A 297 -15.75 -4.13 -17.65
N SER A 298 -14.65 -3.38 -17.72
CA SER A 298 -13.61 -3.58 -18.74
C SER A 298 -12.89 -4.93 -18.64
N CYS A 299 -12.87 -5.55 -17.45
CA CYS A 299 -12.36 -6.92 -17.24
C CYS A 299 -13.07 -7.96 -18.10
N PHE A 300 -14.31 -7.70 -18.52
CA PHE A 300 -15.14 -8.61 -19.30
C PHE A 300 -15.12 -8.32 -20.81
N ASN A 301 -14.26 -7.40 -21.28
CA ASN A 301 -14.12 -7.10 -22.69
C ASN A 301 -13.76 -8.37 -23.48
N GLY A 302 -14.61 -8.73 -24.45
CA GLY A 302 -14.49 -9.93 -25.27
C GLY A 302 -15.06 -11.21 -24.65
N GLU A 303 -15.73 -11.13 -23.49
CA GLU A 303 -16.25 -12.27 -22.71
C GLU A 303 -17.76 -12.10 -22.41
N ASP A 304 -18.58 -11.86 -23.44
CA ASP A 304 -20.01 -11.49 -23.30
C ASP A 304 -20.80 -12.47 -22.42
N LYS A 305 -20.62 -13.79 -22.62
CA LYS A 305 -21.28 -14.83 -21.82
C LYS A 305 -20.89 -14.81 -20.33
N LEU A 306 -19.67 -14.35 -20.04
CA LEU A 306 -19.20 -14.21 -18.67
C LEU A 306 -19.78 -12.94 -18.04
N SER A 307 -19.84 -11.85 -18.83
CA SER A 307 -20.43 -10.58 -18.42
C SER A 307 -21.91 -10.73 -18.03
N GLU A 308 -22.67 -11.60 -18.72
CA GLU A 308 -24.07 -11.92 -18.40
C GLU A 308 -24.27 -12.49 -16.98
N LYS A 309 -23.22 -13.03 -16.36
CA LYS A 309 -23.27 -13.54 -14.98
C LYS A 309 -23.07 -12.46 -13.91
N VAL A 310 -22.78 -11.22 -14.31
CA VAL A 310 -22.37 -10.16 -13.39
C VAL A 310 -23.30 -8.96 -13.48
N GLN A 311 -23.88 -8.59 -12.35
CA GLN A 311 -24.62 -7.35 -12.17
C GLN A 311 -23.73 -6.31 -11.50
N PHE A 312 -23.49 -5.19 -12.17
CA PHE A 312 -22.74 -4.06 -11.61
C PHE A 312 -23.68 -3.00 -11.05
N ILE A 313 -23.44 -2.57 -9.81
CA ILE A 313 -24.20 -1.52 -9.12
C ILE A 313 -23.24 -0.42 -8.67
N CYS A 314 -23.44 0.79 -9.22
CA CYS A 314 -22.67 1.97 -8.83
C CYS A 314 -23.38 2.70 -7.67
N ASP A 315 -23.23 2.22 -6.43
CA ASP A 315 -23.92 2.79 -5.27
C ASP A 315 -23.15 2.57 -3.96
N ASN A 316 -23.55 3.28 -2.90
CA ASN A 316 -23.03 3.09 -1.54
C ASN A 316 -23.61 1.82 -0.93
N VAL A 317 -22.74 0.84 -0.64
CA VAL A 317 -23.14 -0.46 -0.05
C VAL A 317 -23.90 -0.34 1.28
N CYS A 318 -23.73 0.74 2.03
CA CYS A 318 -24.46 0.95 3.29
C CYS A 318 -25.97 1.14 3.06
N ASN A 319 -26.38 1.66 1.90
CA ASN A 319 -27.76 2.07 1.61
C ASN A 319 -28.33 1.46 0.32
N VAL A 320 -27.57 0.61 -0.38
CA VAL A 320 -28.00 -0.01 -1.63
C VAL A 320 -29.14 -1.01 -1.40
N VAL A 321 -30.06 -1.08 -2.35
CA VAL A 321 -31.10 -2.13 -2.37
C VAL A 321 -30.50 -3.38 -3.00
N LEU A 322 -30.31 -4.42 -2.20
CA LEU A 322 -29.84 -5.71 -2.67
C LEU A 322 -31.02 -6.54 -3.19
N PRO A 323 -30.97 -7.03 -4.44
CA PRO A 323 -32.10 -7.70 -5.06
C PRO A 323 -32.34 -9.13 -4.55
N ASP A 324 -31.29 -9.79 -4.05
CA ASP A 324 -31.25 -11.24 -3.86
C ASP A 324 -30.71 -11.65 -2.48
N LYS A 325 -30.76 -12.96 -2.24
CA LYS A 325 -30.01 -13.62 -1.16
C LYS A 325 -28.71 -14.20 -1.70
N TYR A 326 -27.65 -14.15 -0.88
CA TYR A 326 -26.30 -14.54 -1.28
C TYR A 326 -25.78 -15.75 -0.49
N ASP A 327 -25.08 -16.64 -1.20
CA ASP A 327 -24.40 -17.80 -0.63
C ASP A 327 -23.00 -17.46 -0.11
N LEU A 328 -22.42 -16.41 -0.70
CA LEU A 328 -21.12 -15.88 -0.36
C LEU A 328 -21.17 -14.35 -0.46
N ALA A 329 -20.60 -13.65 0.50
CA ALA A 329 -20.28 -12.24 0.39
C ALA A 329 -18.79 -12.04 0.63
N VAL A 330 -18.17 -11.12 -0.09
CA VAL A 330 -16.75 -10.76 0.08
C VAL A 330 -16.62 -9.26 0.24
N ALA A 331 -15.75 -8.82 1.16
CA ALA A 331 -15.29 -7.44 1.26
C ALA A 331 -13.77 -7.47 1.50
N SER A 332 -13.00 -6.99 0.53
CA SER A 332 -11.53 -6.99 0.56
C SER A 332 -11.03 -5.56 0.55
N ASP A 333 -10.37 -5.14 1.63
CA ASP A 333 -9.86 -3.77 1.80
C ASP A 333 -10.94 -2.69 1.59
N VAL A 334 -12.08 -2.87 2.27
CA VAL A 334 -13.24 -1.95 2.24
C VAL A 334 -13.50 -1.28 3.59
N ILE A 335 -13.50 -2.04 4.68
CA ILE A 335 -14.06 -1.58 5.97
C ILE A 335 -13.20 -0.52 6.68
N GLU A 336 -11.92 -0.44 6.33
CA GLU A 336 -10.99 0.61 6.77
C GLU A 336 -11.31 1.97 6.14
N HIS A 337 -12.12 1.99 5.06
CA HIS A 337 -12.60 3.18 4.36
C HIS A 337 -13.96 3.68 4.86
N LEU A 338 -14.58 2.95 5.78
CA LEU A 338 -15.93 3.21 6.28
C LEU A 338 -15.88 3.64 7.74
N SER A 339 -16.68 4.63 8.12
CA SER A 339 -16.86 5.00 9.53
C SER A 339 -17.46 3.85 10.35
N PHE A 340 -17.39 3.93 11.68
CA PHE A 340 -17.99 2.93 12.56
C PHE A 340 -19.48 2.68 12.31
N ALA A 341 -20.23 3.72 11.95
CA ALA A 341 -21.65 3.62 11.65
C ALA A 341 -21.90 2.96 10.29
N GLU A 342 -21.09 3.30 9.28
CA GLU A 342 -21.16 2.69 7.94
C GLU A 342 -20.78 1.21 7.98
N VAL A 343 -19.74 0.82 8.73
CA VAL A 343 -19.39 -0.59 8.93
C VAL A 343 -20.53 -1.37 9.59
N ASP A 344 -21.20 -0.79 10.59
CA ASP A 344 -22.35 -1.43 11.25
C ASP A 344 -23.53 -1.60 10.29
N ALA A 345 -23.81 -0.59 9.46
CA ALA A 345 -24.84 -0.65 8.42
C ALA A 345 -24.51 -1.69 7.33
N LEU A 346 -23.26 -1.75 6.87
CA LEU A 346 -22.78 -2.76 5.93
C LEU A 346 -22.97 -4.17 6.49
N TYR A 347 -22.53 -4.42 7.73
CA TYR A 347 -22.69 -5.74 8.34
C TYR A 347 -24.15 -6.12 8.54
N HIS A 348 -25.00 -5.16 8.89
CA HIS A 348 -26.44 -5.37 8.98
C HIS A 348 -27.02 -5.78 7.61
N GLN A 349 -26.70 -5.03 6.56
CA GLN A 349 -27.16 -5.31 5.19
C GLN A 349 -26.73 -6.69 4.72
N VAL A 350 -25.46 -7.03 4.89
CA VAL A 350 -24.94 -8.36 4.51
C VAL A 350 -25.65 -9.45 5.30
N ALA A 351 -25.74 -9.32 6.63
CA ALA A 351 -26.41 -10.32 7.46
C ALA A 351 -27.87 -10.55 7.08
N GLN A 352 -28.60 -9.48 6.72
CA GLN A 352 -29.98 -9.56 6.25
C GLN A 352 -30.10 -10.21 4.88
N HIS A 353 -29.12 -10.08 3.98
CA HIS A 353 -29.19 -10.59 2.61
C HIS A 353 -28.40 -11.90 2.40
N MET A 354 -27.79 -12.47 3.42
CA MET A 354 -27.22 -13.81 3.29
C MET A 354 -28.28 -14.91 3.42
N ASN A 355 -28.05 -16.02 2.70
CA ASN A 355 -28.68 -17.31 2.98
C ASN A 355 -28.26 -17.81 4.37
N THR A 356 -29.05 -18.70 4.99
CA THR A 356 -28.77 -19.25 6.32
C THR A 356 -27.41 -19.94 6.40
N ASN A 357 -27.05 -20.70 5.37
CA ASN A 357 -25.74 -21.35 5.25
C ASN A 357 -24.70 -20.46 4.54
N GLY A 358 -25.03 -19.21 4.24
CA GLY A 358 -24.15 -18.26 3.56
C GLY A 358 -22.95 -17.89 4.43
N ILE A 359 -21.87 -17.47 3.79
CA ILE A 359 -20.66 -17.01 4.50
C ILE A 359 -20.25 -15.63 4.02
N PHE A 360 -19.80 -14.80 4.95
CA PHE A 360 -19.24 -13.49 4.68
C PHE A 360 -17.74 -13.50 4.96
N ILE A 361 -16.93 -13.24 3.93
CA ILE A 361 -15.48 -13.19 4.02
C ILE A 361 -15.04 -11.73 4.02
N LEU A 362 -14.15 -11.42 4.96
CA LEU A 362 -13.58 -10.10 5.15
C LEU A 362 -12.06 -10.18 5.19
N HIS A 363 -11.43 -9.28 4.45
CA HIS A 363 -10.02 -8.95 4.59
C HIS A 363 -9.89 -7.44 4.74
N THR A 364 -9.02 -7.00 5.66
CA THR A 364 -8.66 -5.60 5.84
C THR A 364 -7.17 -5.47 6.10
N PHE A 365 -6.60 -4.38 5.61
CA PHE A 365 -5.22 -3.99 5.78
C PHE A 365 -5.15 -2.45 5.97
N PRO A 366 -4.37 -1.95 6.93
CA PRO A 366 -3.53 -2.68 7.88
C PRO A 366 -4.33 -3.20 9.09
N ASN A 367 -3.80 -4.22 9.73
CA ASN A 367 -4.02 -4.46 11.15
C ASN A 367 -3.48 -3.24 11.93
N LEU A 368 -4.33 -2.55 12.69
CA LEU A 368 -3.99 -1.34 13.45
C LEU A 368 -2.72 -1.52 14.32
N TRP A 369 -2.50 -2.72 14.84
CA TRP A 369 -1.33 -3.02 15.69
C TRP A 369 0.00 -3.07 14.92
N TYR A 370 -0.03 -3.25 13.61
CA TYR A 370 1.17 -3.28 12.76
C TYR A 370 1.89 -1.94 12.79
N TYR A 371 1.21 -0.85 12.42
CA TYR A 371 1.83 0.48 12.43
C TYR A 371 2.07 0.99 13.85
N GLN A 372 1.17 0.69 14.78
CA GLN A 372 1.29 1.15 16.17
C GLN A 372 2.49 0.54 16.90
N TYR A 373 2.80 -0.74 16.66
CA TYR A 373 3.80 -1.47 17.45
C TYR A 373 4.94 -2.08 16.62
N ASP A 374 4.63 -2.84 15.58
CA ASP A 374 5.65 -3.57 14.82
C ASP A 374 6.53 -2.65 13.98
N TYR A 375 5.91 -1.69 13.29
CA TYR A 375 6.61 -0.72 12.47
C TYR A 375 7.56 0.15 13.29
N GLN A 376 7.10 0.66 14.44
CA GLN A 376 7.95 1.41 15.37
C GLN A 376 9.14 0.58 15.86
N ARG A 377 8.95 -0.71 16.12
CA ARG A 377 10.06 -1.62 16.45
C ARG A 377 11.03 -1.78 15.27
N LYS A 378 10.52 -1.97 14.05
CA LYS A 378 11.33 -2.06 12.83
C LYS A 378 12.15 -0.79 12.61
N ARG A 379 11.58 0.40 12.85
CA ARG A 379 12.32 1.69 12.80
C ARG A 379 13.48 1.71 13.79
N LYS A 380 13.24 1.33 15.05
CA LYS A 380 14.32 1.25 16.06
C LYS A 380 15.44 0.28 15.68
N ILE A 381 15.09 -0.88 15.11
CA ILE A 381 16.08 -1.85 14.61
C ILE A 381 16.85 -1.26 13.42
N ALA A 382 16.17 -0.65 12.45
CA ALA A 382 16.80 -0.03 11.29
C ALA A 382 17.78 1.06 11.74
N ALA A 383 17.35 1.96 12.63
CA ALA A 383 18.19 3.00 13.20
C ALA A 383 19.43 2.42 13.91
N SER A 384 19.30 1.31 14.64
CA SER A 384 20.43 0.66 15.34
C SER A 384 21.52 0.11 14.42
N VAL A 385 21.21 -0.10 13.14
CA VAL A 385 22.16 -0.56 12.11
C VAL A 385 22.46 0.53 11.07
N GLY A 386 22.06 1.78 11.33
CA GLY A 386 22.27 2.90 10.40
C GLY A 386 21.39 2.86 9.14
N ALA A 387 20.36 2.02 9.12
CA ALA A 387 19.36 1.98 8.06
C ALA A 387 18.24 3.01 8.31
N TYR A 388 17.66 3.53 7.23
CA TYR A 388 16.55 4.48 7.29
C TYR A 388 15.23 3.77 7.05
N LEU A 389 14.25 4.06 7.90
CA LEU A 389 12.84 3.77 7.66
C LEU A 389 12.04 5.04 7.91
N PRO A 390 11.11 5.40 7.01
CA PRO A 390 10.36 6.64 7.10
C PRO A 390 9.53 6.69 8.39
N VAL A 391 9.22 7.90 8.85
CA VAL A 391 8.31 8.09 10.01
C VAL A 391 6.92 7.57 9.66
N GLN A 392 6.50 7.87 8.43
CA GLN A 392 5.20 7.51 7.88
C GLN A 392 5.39 6.58 6.68
N PRO A 393 5.16 5.26 6.82
CA PRO A 393 5.33 4.32 5.71
C PRO A 393 4.17 4.35 4.72
N ARG A 394 2.98 4.77 5.15
CA ARG A 394 1.75 4.79 4.36
C ARG A 394 1.82 5.82 3.24
N SER A 395 1.12 5.55 2.14
CA SER A 395 0.88 6.54 1.08
C SER A 395 -0.07 7.63 1.57
N ARG A 396 -0.13 8.75 0.84
CA ARG A 396 -1.09 9.82 1.13
C ARG A 396 -2.54 9.34 0.98
N TYR A 397 -2.81 8.49 -0.01
CA TYR A 397 -4.13 7.89 -0.21
C TYR A 397 -4.52 7.00 0.96
N GLU A 398 -3.61 6.14 1.45
CA GLU A 398 -3.88 5.34 2.65
C GLU A 398 -4.22 6.22 3.85
N LEU A 399 -3.49 7.31 4.10
CA LEU A 399 -3.78 8.21 5.23
C LEU A 399 -5.10 8.96 5.09
N LEU A 400 -5.48 9.32 3.86
CA LEU A 400 -6.72 10.03 3.58
C LEU A 400 -7.93 9.10 3.63
N MET A 401 -7.77 7.87 3.12
CA MET A 401 -8.85 6.92 2.90
C MET A 401 -9.06 5.95 4.07
N HIS A 402 -8.02 5.58 4.81
CA HIS A 402 -8.14 4.64 5.93
C HIS A 402 -8.61 5.35 7.21
N ILE A 403 -9.89 5.70 7.22
CA ILE A 403 -10.54 6.44 8.32
C ILE A 403 -10.89 5.54 9.52
N ASN A 404 -10.79 4.21 9.36
CA ASN A 404 -11.22 3.24 10.36
C ASN A 404 -10.38 1.94 10.35
N GLU A 405 -9.06 2.07 10.49
CA GLU A 405 -8.14 0.91 10.61
C GLU A 405 -8.56 -0.04 11.75
N GLN A 406 -8.65 -1.34 11.43
CA GLN A 406 -9.24 -2.31 12.33
C GLN A 406 -8.24 -2.98 13.26
N SER A 407 -8.71 -3.27 14.48
CA SER A 407 -8.07 -4.23 15.37
C SER A 407 -8.93 -5.50 15.48
N PRO A 408 -8.34 -6.67 15.78
CA PRO A 408 -9.07 -7.93 15.92
C PRO A 408 -10.21 -7.86 16.95
N ARG A 409 -10.03 -7.09 18.03
CA ARG A 409 -11.03 -6.91 19.09
C ARG A 409 -12.22 -6.09 18.60
N VAL A 410 -11.95 -5.02 17.86
CA VAL A 410 -12.97 -4.13 17.31
C VAL A 410 -13.76 -4.88 16.23
N LEU A 411 -13.06 -5.48 15.27
CA LEU A 411 -13.66 -6.24 14.18
C LEU A 411 -14.55 -7.38 14.70
N LYS A 412 -14.04 -8.18 15.63
CA LYS A 412 -14.83 -9.26 16.25
C LYS A 412 -16.09 -8.71 16.93
N LYS A 413 -15.97 -7.63 17.71
CA LYS A 413 -17.10 -7.02 18.43
C LYS A 413 -18.16 -6.51 17.46
N GLN A 414 -17.77 -5.88 16.34
CA GLN A 414 -18.71 -5.37 15.35
C GLN A 414 -19.44 -6.50 14.62
N LEU A 415 -18.70 -7.52 14.15
CA LEU A 415 -19.29 -8.67 13.47
C LEU A 415 -20.25 -9.45 14.40
N SER A 416 -19.92 -9.60 15.68
CA SER A 416 -20.75 -10.33 16.66
C SER A 416 -22.12 -9.70 16.93
N LYS A 417 -22.37 -8.48 16.45
CA LYS A 417 -23.71 -7.88 16.52
C LYS A 417 -24.68 -8.47 15.50
N HIS A 418 -24.15 -8.98 14.38
CA HIS A 418 -24.95 -9.35 13.20
C HIS A 418 -24.80 -10.84 12.83
N PHE A 419 -23.73 -11.51 13.28
CA PHE A 419 -23.45 -12.91 13.00
C PHE A 419 -23.20 -13.72 14.28
N ASN A 420 -23.72 -14.94 14.32
CA ASN A 420 -23.60 -15.85 15.47
C ASN A 420 -22.26 -16.59 15.50
N HIS A 421 -21.66 -16.84 14.33
CA HIS A 421 -20.43 -17.60 14.20
C HIS A 421 -19.38 -16.78 13.45
N ILE A 422 -18.23 -16.56 14.09
CA ILE A 422 -17.13 -15.76 13.54
C ILE A 422 -15.81 -16.49 13.76
N CYS A 423 -15.08 -16.70 12.67
CA CYS A 423 -13.69 -17.13 12.68
C CYS A 423 -12.82 -15.95 12.25
N LEU A 424 -11.98 -15.43 13.14
CA LEU A 424 -11.10 -14.29 12.88
C LEU A 424 -9.66 -14.67 13.22
N TRP A 425 -8.72 -14.30 12.35
CA TRP A 425 -7.30 -14.58 12.55
C TRP A 425 -6.42 -13.52 11.91
N PHE A 426 -5.14 -13.50 12.30
CA PHE A 426 -4.13 -12.63 11.71
C PHE A 426 -3.39 -13.39 10.63
N GLY A 427 -2.96 -12.70 9.58
CA GLY A 427 -2.17 -13.31 8.54
C GLY A 427 -1.37 -12.32 7.73
N ASP A 428 -0.82 -12.84 6.65
CA ASP A 428 -0.14 -12.10 5.60
C ASP A 428 -0.76 -12.54 4.26
N PRO A 429 -1.01 -11.64 3.31
CA PRO A 429 -1.62 -12.01 2.03
C PRO A 429 -0.89 -13.13 1.27
N ALA A 430 0.45 -13.21 1.37
CA ALA A 430 1.22 -14.28 0.76
C ALA A 430 1.10 -15.62 1.51
N ASN A 431 0.75 -15.58 2.79
CA ASN A 431 0.55 -16.75 3.67
C ASN A 431 -0.68 -16.57 4.57
N PRO A 432 -1.90 -16.62 4.00
CA PRO A 432 -3.12 -16.16 4.67
C PRO A 432 -3.54 -17.04 5.84
N GLY A 433 -3.06 -18.28 5.95
CA GLY A 433 -3.39 -19.16 7.08
C GLY A 433 -2.93 -18.63 8.44
N GLY A 434 -1.83 -17.85 8.49
CA GLY A 434 -1.34 -17.14 9.66
C GLY A 434 -1.66 -17.77 11.03
N SER A 435 -2.35 -17.03 11.90
CA SER A 435 -2.67 -17.46 13.26
C SER A 435 -3.79 -18.52 13.34
N LEU A 436 -4.45 -18.84 12.22
CA LEU A 436 -5.44 -19.91 12.15
C LEU A 436 -4.78 -21.29 12.13
N VAL A 437 -3.65 -21.39 11.43
CA VAL A 437 -2.92 -22.65 11.21
C VAL A 437 -1.67 -22.76 12.08
N LYS A 438 -1.11 -21.64 12.55
CA LYS A 438 0.05 -21.58 13.43
C LYS A 438 -0.28 -20.80 14.71
N LYS A 439 0.34 -21.19 15.82
CA LYS A 439 0.23 -20.42 17.07
C LYS A 439 1.09 -19.17 16.99
N PHE A 440 0.46 -18.00 17.03
CA PHE A 440 1.18 -16.72 17.04
C PHE A 440 1.54 -16.29 18.46
N THR A 441 2.74 -15.74 18.61
CA THR A 441 3.13 -14.95 19.78
C THR A 441 2.56 -13.52 19.67
N ASN A 442 2.64 -12.74 20.75
CA ASN A 442 2.28 -11.31 20.70
C ASN A 442 3.11 -10.56 19.64
N ARG A 443 4.36 -10.98 19.40
CA ARG A 443 5.22 -10.37 18.38
C ARG A 443 4.69 -10.67 16.98
N ASP A 444 4.30 -11.91 16.72
CA ASP A 444 3.76 -12.32 15.42
C ASP A 444 2.42 -11.63 15.13
N ILE A 445 1.57 -11.51 16.16
CA ILE A 445 0.30 -10.78 16.10
C ILE A 445 0.49 -9.31 15.68
N CYS A 446 1.46 -8.61 16.28
CA CYS A 446 1.75 -7.23 15.87
C CYS A 446 2.42 -7.17 14.50
N ALA A 447 3.23 -8.16 14.13
CA ALA A 447 3.94 -8.20 12.86
C ALA A 447 3.05 -8.58 11.67
N ALA A 448 1.92 -9.25 11.93
CA ALA A 448 0.97 -9.65 10.91
C ALA A 448 0.19 -8.44 10.39
N PRO A 449 0.34 -8.09 9.11
CA PRO A 449 -0.22 -6.86 8.57
C PRO A 449 -1.72 -6.97 8.24
N SER A 450 -2.26 -8.19 8.08
CA SER A 450 -3.66 -8.38 7.65
C SER A 450 -4.51 -9.01 8.75
N LEU A 451 -5.78 -8.63 8.75
CA LEU A 451 -6.84 -9.33 9.48
C LEU A 451 -7.77 -10.01 8.47
N PHE A 452 -8.08 -11.27 8.75
CA PHE A 452 -9.05 -12.05 8.00
C PHE A 452 -10.20 -12.46 8.92
N ALA A 453 -11.41 -12.46 8.39
CA ALA A 453 -12.57 -12.97 9.09
C ALA A 453 -13.51 -13.73 8.14
N VAL A 454 -14.12 -14.78 8.67
CA VAL A 454 -15.29 -15.44 8.11
C VAL A 454 -16.41 -15.31 9.12
N ALA A 455 -17.57 -14.81 8.72
CA ALA A 455 -18.76 -14.67 9.54
C ALA A 455 -19.95 -15.40 8.89
N SER A 456 -20.81 -16.01 9.71
CA SER A 456 -21.98 -16.76 9.23
C SER A 456 -23.06 -16.86 10.30
N HIS A 457 -24.28 -17.17 9.86
CA HIS A 457 -25.42 -17.52 10.72
C HIS A 457 -25.33 -18.95 11.25
N GLU A 458 -24.56 -19.82 10.58
CA GLU A 458 -24.31 -21.21 10.97
C GLU A 458 -22.83 -21.47 11.33
N PRO A 459 -22.52 -22.59 12.02
CA PRO A 459 -21.15 -22.94 12.37
C PRO A 459 -20.21 -23.02 11.16
N ILE A 460 -19.06 -22.35 11.26
CA ILE A 460 -18.03 -22.34 10.21
C ILE A 460 -17.15 -23.59 10.32
N ASN A 461 -16.94 -24.30 9.21
CA ASN A 461 -16.00 -25.43 9.14
C ASN A 461 -14.54 -24.93 9.19
N GLN A 462 -14.02 -24.74 10.40
CA GLN A 462 -12.66 -24.26 10.61
C GLN A 462 -11.58 -25.24 10.14
N GLU A 463 -11.86 -26.55 10.13
CA GLU A 463 -10.90 -27.55 9.67
C GLU A 463 -10.69 -27.45 8.16
N GLN A 464 -11.78 -27.37 7.39
CA GLN A 464 -11.70 -27.13 5.95
C GLN A 464 -11.03 -25.80 5.65
N LEU A 465 -11.35 -24.74 6.39
CA LEU A 465 -10.69 -23.44 6.23
C LEU A 465 -9.17 -23.53 6.48
N LYS A 466 -8.73 -24.25 7.51
CA LYS A 466 -7.30 -24.52 7.74
C LYS A 466 -6.68 -25.25 6.55
N ASN A 467 -7.33 -26.31 6.07
CA ASN A 467 -6.84 -27.11 4.94
C ASN A 467 -6.75 -26.32 3.63
N ASN A 468 -7.59 -25.29 3.46
CA ASN A 468 -7.52 -24.38 2.31
C ASN A 468 -6.35 -23.38 2.39
N LEU A 469 -5.82 -23.12 3.58
CA LEU A 469 -4.83 -22.06 3.84
C LEU A 469 -3.49 -22.60 4.37
N GLN A 470 -3.32 -23.92 4.37
CA GLN A 470 -2.06 -24.58 4.65
C GLN A 470 -1.86 -25.80 3.76
N MET A 471 -0.59 -26.20 3.63
CA MET A 471 -0.22 -27.48 3.07
C MET A 471 0.63 -28.28 4.05
N LEU A 472 0.10 -29.42 4.47
CA LEU A 472 0.83 -30.43 5.25
C LEU A 472 1.48 -31.45 4.30
N PRO A 473 2.57 -32.12 4.72
CA PRO A 473 3.17 -33.19 3.93
C PRO A 473 2.13 -34.23 3.53
N LEU A 474 1.98 -34.46 2.22
CA LEU A 474 0.96 -35.37 1.72
C LEU A 474 1.45 -36.81 1.81
N PRO A 475 0.60 -37.76 2.25
CA PRO A 475 0.93 -39.17 2.12
C PRO A 475 1.11 -39.53 0.64
N PRO A 476 1.72 -40.70 0.33
CA PRO A 476 1.92 -41.10 -1.05
C PRO A 476 0.58 -41.20 -1.80
N ILE A 477 0.45 -40.48 -2.93
CA ILE A 477 -0.75 -40.47 -3.76
C ILE A 477 -0.56 -41.48 -4.89
N PRO A 478 -1.47 -42.46 -5.09
CA PRO A 478 -1.35 -43.43 -6.17
C PRO A 478 -1.44 -42.79 -7.56
N THR A 479 -0.75 -43.39 -8.53
CA THR A 479 -0.87 -43.05 -9.96
C THR A 479 -2.32 -42.92 -10.41
N GLY A 480 -2.62 -41.88 -11.20
CA GLY A 480 -3.95 -41.64 -11.79
C GLY A 480 -4.94 -40.88 -10.90
N LYS A 481 -4.60 -40.64 -9.62
CA LYS A 481 -5.41 -39.79 -8.73
C LYS A 481 -5.26 -38.30 -8.99
N ILE A 482 -4.15 -37.89 -9.57
CA ILE A 482 -3.94 -36.55 -10.11
C ILE A 482 -3.60 -36.76 -11.58
N GLN A 483 -4.13 -35.92 -12.44
CA GLN A 483 -3.82 -35.91 -13.87
C GLN A 483 -3.37 -34.52 -14.27
N ILE A 484 -2.40 -34.46 -15.17
CA ILE A 484 -1.89 -33.23 -15.77
C ILE A 484 -1.98 -33.38 -17.29
N GLN A 485 -2.41 -32.30 -17.95
CA GLN A 485 -2.47 -32.20 -19.40
C GLN A 485 -2.03 -30.80 -19.83
N VAL A 486 -0.95 -30.66 -20.59
CA VAL A 486 -0.54 -29.41 -21.21
C VAL A 486 -1.41 -29.19 -22.44
N VAL A 487 -2.19 -28.11 -22.42
CA VAL A 487 -3.21 -27.82 -23.43
C VAL A 487 -2.78 -26.75 -24.43
N ASP A 488 -1.86 -25.87 -24.05
CA ASP A 488 -1.30 -24.84 -24.94
C ASP A 488 0.15 -24.51 -24.55
N TYR A 489 1.03 -24.41 -25.53
CA TYR A 489 2.42 -24.01 -25.35
C TYR A 489 3.07 -23.62 -26.69
N PRO A 490 4.07 -22.71 -26.68
CA PRO A 490 4.81 -22.37 -27.89
C PRO A 490 5.84 -23.45 -28.26
N PRO A 491 5.78 -24.04 -29.47
CA PRO A 491 6.69 -25.14 -29.86
C PRO A 491 8.11 -24.68 -30.23
N ILE A 492 8.28 -23.39 -30.57
CA ILE A 492 9.57 -22.77 -30.91
C ILE A 492 9.69 -21.48 -30.12
N VAL A 493 10.77 -21.32 -29.36
CA VAL A 493 11.00 -20.18 -28.48
C VAL A 493 12.47 -19.79 -28.45
N ASP A 494 12.77 -18.54 -28.14
CA ASP A 494 14.15 -18.06 -28.05
C ASP A 494 14.85 -18.59 -26.79
N ILE A 495 16.16 -18.79 -26.87
CA ILE A 495 16.99 -19.08 -25.68
C ILE A 495 16.96 -17.92 -24.66
N ASN A 496 17.15 -18.23 -23.38
CA ASN A 496 17.16 -17.27 -22.26
C ASN A 496 15.90 -16.39 -22.16
N SER A 497 14.77 -16.86 -22.69
CA SER A 497 13.45 -16.23 -22.58
C SER A 497 12.59 -16.89 -21.50
N GLU A 498 11.49 -16.23 -21.14
CA GLU A 498 10.42 -16.76 -20.32
C GLU A 498 9.18 -16.98 -21.20
N ILE A 499 8.58 -18.17 -21.08
CA ILE A 499 7.39 -18.55 -21.85
C ILE A 499 6.27 -18.94 -20.89
N GLU A 500 5.03 -18.85 -21.36
CA GLU A 500 3.86 -19.34 -20.65
C GLU A 500 3.36 -20.63 -21.29
N ILE A 501 3.03 -21.62 -20.46
CA ILE A 501 2.31 -22.83 -20.86
C ILE A 501 0.97 -22.87 -20.12
N GLN A 502 -0.06 -23.39 -20.77
CA GLN A 502 -1.34 -23.68 -20.16
C GLN A 502 -1.46 -25.17 -19.93
N LEU A 503 -1.86 -25.54 -18.71
CA LEU A 503 -2.04 -26.93 -18.32
C LEU A 503 -3.35 -27.09 -17.56
N ASP A 504 -4.09 -28.12 -17.90
CA ASP A 504 -5.19 -28.58 -17.10
C ASP A 504 -4.70 -29.57 -16.05
N ILE A 505 -5.15 -29.40 -14.82
CA ILE A 505 -4.90 -30.34 -13.74
C ILE A 505 -6.23 -30.81 -13.18
N GLU A 506 -6.35 -32.13 -13.03
CA GLU A 506 -7.50 -32.77 -12.42
C GLU A 506 -7.08 -33.48 -11.13
N ASN A 507 -7.78 -33.22 -10.03
CA ASN A 507 -7.53 -33.86 -8.75
C ASN A 507 -8.72 -34.75 -8.35
N SER A 508 -8.46 -36.05 -8.23
CA SER A 508 -9.39 -37.07 -7.74
C SER A 508 -8.91 -37.71 -6.43
N SER A 509 -7.91 -37.10 -5.78
CA SER A 509 -7.40 -37.52 -4.46
C SER A 509 -8.29 -36.98 -3.33
N ASP A 510 -8.05 -37.43 -2.10
CA ASP A 510 -8.76 -36.95 -0.90
C ASP A 510 -8.15 -35.65 -0.32
N PHE A 511 -7.18 -35.05 -1.01
CA PHE A 511 -6.42 -33.90 -0.52
C PHE A 511 -6.65 -32.68 -1.41
N ILE A 512 -6.81 -31.52 -0.79
CA ILE A 512 -6.83 -30.23 -1.48
C ILE A 512 -5.39 -29.86 -1.79
N LEU A 513 -5.06 -29.57 -3.05
CA LEU A 513 -3.73 -29.09 -3.43
C LEU A 513 -3.72 -27.55 -3.48
N ASN A 514 -2.76 -26.95 -2.82
CA ASN A 514 -2.61 -25.50 -2.72
C ASN A 514 -1.12 -25.13 -2.51
N SER A 515 -0.81 -23.86 -2.72
CA SER A 515 0.55 -23.33 -2.63
C SER A 515 0.81 -22.51 -1.35
N TYR A 516 0.16 -22.85 -0.24
CA TYR A 516 0.35 -22.19 1.04
C TYR A 516 1.28 -22.97 1.99
N SER A 517 1.82 -22.27 2.99
CA SER A 517 2.78 -22.84 3.94
C SER A 517 2.26 -24.07 4.70
N SER A 518 3.10 -24.99 5.20
CA SER A 518 4.57 -24.95 5.19
C SER A 518 5.21 -25.76 4.08
N HIS A 519 4.48 -26.69 3.44
CA HIS A 519 5.00 -27.57 2.39
C HIS A 519 4.17 -27.38 1.12
N PRO A 520 4.16 -26.18 0.51
CA PRO A 520 3.28 -25.86 -0.62
C PRO A 520 3.47 -26.83 -1.77
N VAL A 521 2.39 -27.11 -2.49
CA VAL A 521 2.44 -27.81 -3.78
C VAL A 521 2.48 -26.76 -4.88
N HIS A 522 3.42 -26.90 -5.81
CA HIS A 522 3.60 -26.03 -6.96
C HIS A 522 3.59 -26.84 -8.25
N ILE A 523 3.16 -26.19 -9.33
CA ILE A 523 3.48 -26.64 -10.69
C ILE A 523 4.94 -26.29 -10.93
N SER A 524 5.70 -27.23 -11.48
CA SER A 524 7.11 -27.07 -11.80
C SER A 524 7.47 -27.94 -12.99
N TYR A 525 8.74 -27.94 -13.39
CA TYR A 525 9.19 -28.65 -14.57
C TYR A 525 10.67 -29.06 -14.47
N HIS A 526 11.05 -29.96 -15.37
CA HIS A 526 12.43 -30.32 -15.64
C HIS A 526 12.74 -30.07 -17.12
N TRP A 527 13.91 -29.51 -17.42
CA TRP A 527 14.44 -29.57 -18.78
C TRP A 527 15.21 -30.86 -18.95
N MET A 528 14.86 -31.62 -19.98
CA MET A 528 15.48 -32.89 -20.35
C MET A 528 16.17 -32.76 -21.70
N ASN A 529 17.06 -33.69 -22.01
CA ASN A 529 17.49 -33.90 -23.39
C ASN A 529 16.30 -34.29 -24.30
N GLU A 530 16.49 -34.24 -25.62
CA GLU A 530 15.45 -34.51 -26.61
C GLU A 530 14.77 -35.89 -26.42
N GLN A 531 15.52 -36.90 -25.94
CA GLN A 531 15.02 -38.25 -25.73
C GLN A 531 14.37 -38.47 -24.34
N ALA A 532 14.29 -37.43 -23.49
CA ALA A 532 13.77 -37.50 -22.13
C ALA A 532 14.47 -38.56 -21.23
N THR A 533 15.75 -38.81 -21.46
CA THR A 533 16.56 -39.76 -20.68
C THR A 533 17.40 -39.09 -19.59
N ASP A 534 17.83 -37.84 -19.82
CA ASP A 534 18.76 -37.13 -18.93
C ASP A 534 18.26 -35.73 -18.60
N TYR A 535 18.38 -35.36 -17.32
CA TYR A 535 18.07 -34.02 -16.83
C TYR A 535 19.17 -33.03 -17.26
N LEU A 536 18.76 -31.93 -17.90
CA LEU A 536 19.59 -30.75 -18.14
C LEU A 536 19.39 -29.71 -17.04
N VAL A 537 18.14 -29.52 -16.60
CA VAL A 537 17.78 -28.74 -15.41
C VAL A 537 16.76 -29.56 -14.62
N PHE A 538 17.16 -30.00 -13.44
CA PHE A 538 16.30 -30.77 -12.55
C PHE A 538 15.35 -29.87 -11.72
N ASP A 539 15.69 -28.62 -11.44
CA ASP A 539 14.89 -27.78 -10.53
C ASP A 539 14.33 -26.55 -11.28
N GLY A 540 13.13 -26.70 -11.88
CA GLY A 540 12.45 -25.63 -12.61
C GLY A 540 11.82 -24.56 -11.72
N GLU A 541 11.32 -23.47 -12.30
CA GLU A 541 10.65 -22.42 -11.52
C GLU A 541 9.27 -22.86 -11.00
N ARG A 542 8.82 -22.26 -9.89
CA ARG A 542 7.55 -22.60 -9.25
C ARG A 542 6.41 -21.74 -9.75
N THR A 543 5.32 -22.38 -10.16
CA THR A 543 4.02 -21.75 -10.38
C THR A 543 3.05 -22.18 -9.28
N LYS A 544 2.35 -21.22 -8.68
CA LYS A 544 1.38 -21.50 -7.61
C LYS A 544 0.10 -22.15 -8.16
N ILE A 545 -0.46 -23.10 -7.42
CA ILE A 545 -1.79 -23.68 -7.64
C ILE A 545 -2.82 -22.70 -7.05
N ILE A 546 -3.25 -21.75 -7.88
CA ILE A 546 -4.28 -20.77 -7.56
C ILE A 546 -5.27 -20.71 -8.75
N PRO A 547 -6.57 -20.99 -8.54
CA PRO A 547 -7.20 -21.36 -7.26
C PRO A 547 -6.74 -22.74 -6.75
N ASN A 548 -7.01 -23.00 -5.46
CA ASN A 548 -6.77 -24.31 -4.85
C ASN A 548 -7.46 -25.42 -5.66
N LEU A 549 -6.81 -26.57 -5.79
CA LEU A 549 -7.32 -27.71 -6.54
C LEU A 549 -7.95 -28.75 -5.59
N ASP A 550 -9.28 -28.72 -5.47
CA ASP A 550 -10.08 -29.65 -4.68
C ASP A 550 -10.61 -30.82 -5.53
N ARG A 551 -11.15 -31.85 -4.87
CA ARG A 551 -11.67 -33.08 -5.46
C ARG A 551 -13.00 -32.91 -6.23
N THR A 552 -13.82 -31.91 -5.88
CA THR A 552 -15.25 -31.89 -6.27
C THR A 552 -15.80 -30.52 -6.69
N GLN A 553 -16.67 -30.51 -7.70
CA GLN A 553 -17.82 -29.60 -7.78
C GLN A 553 -19.13 -30.39 -7.54
N ASN A 554 -20.06 -29.77 -6.82
CA ASN A 554 -21.48 -30.14 -6.87
C ASN A 554 -22.11 -29.60 -8.16
N ILE A 555 -22.32 -30.45 -9.16
CA ILE A 555 -23.12 -30.10 -10.34
C ILE A 555 -24.55 -30.61 -10.08
N SER A 556 -25.46 -29.68 -9.79
CA SER A 556 -26.93 -29.78 -9.87
C SER A 556 -27.65 -31.09 -9.46
N SER A 557 -28.47 -30.96 -8.40
CA SER A 557 -29.78 -31.62 -8.15
C SER A 557 -29.96 -33.15 -8.37
N LEU A 558 -28.90 -33.96 -8.45
CA LEU A 558 -28.99 -35.42 -8.41
C LEU A 558 -27.95 -35.97 -7.41
N PRO A 559 -28.38 -36.65 -6.34
CA PRO A 559 -27.43 -37.29 -5.44
C PRO A 559 -26.81 -38.46 -6.20
N LEU A 560 -25.46 -38.48 -6.36
CA LEU A 560 -24.59 -39.63 -6.71
C LEU A 560 -23.61 -39.48 -7.90
N LYS A 561 -23.40 -38.30 -8.52
CA LYS A 561 -22.28 -38.14 -9.49
C LYS A 561 -21.32 -37.03 -9.09
N TYR A 562 -20.26 -37.41 -8.38
CA TYR A 562 -19.07 -36.57 -8.22
C TYR A 562 -18.33 -36.52 -9.56
N LYS A 563 -18.13 -35.31 -10.11
CA LYS A 563 -17.23 -35.08 -11.25
C LYS A 563 -15.98 -34.39 -10.71
N SER A 564 -14.82 -34.94 -11.04
CA SER A 564 -13.52 -34.37 -10.70
C SER A 564 -13.34 -33.01 -11.37
N GLN A 565 -12.77 -32.05 -10.64
CA GLN A 565 -12.57 -30.69 -11.12
C GLN A 565 -11.31 -30.64 -11.99
N LYS A 566 -11.47 -30.26 -13.26
CA LYS A 566 -10.38 -29.93 -14.18
C LYS A 566 -10.22 -28.41 -14.17
N ILE A 567 -9.06 -27.92 -13.73
CA ILE A 567 -8.74 -26.47 -13.69
C ILE A 567 -7.57 -26.19 -14.62
N THR A 568 -7.69 -25.17 -15.45
CA THR A 568 -6.60 -24.66 -16.29
C THR A 568 -5.74 -23.69 -15.50
N TYR A 569 -4.43 -23.95 -15.44
CA TYR A 569 -3.41 -23.10 -14.85
C TYR A 569 -2.46 -22.58 -15.92
N LYS A 570 -1.89 -21.40 -15.68
CA LYS A 570 -0.83 -20.81 -16.50
C LYS A 570 0.48 -20.90 -15.73
N ALA A 571 1.46 -21.62 -16.29
CA ALA A 571 2.79 -21.77 -15.68
C ALA A 571 3.86 -21.06 -16.51
N ARG A 572 4.75 -20.35 -15.81
CA ARG A 572 5.90 -19.68 -16.42
C ARG A 572 7.08 -20.63 -16.45
N VAL A 573 7.77 -20.67 -17.59
CA VAL A 573 8.91 -21.55 -17.84
C VAL A 573 10.07 -20.71 -18.37
N ARG A 574 11.19 -20.73 -17.65
CA ARG A 574 12.46 -20.17 -18.12
C ARG A 574 13.16 -21.16 -19.06
N THR A 575 13.52 -20.70 -20.26
CA THR A 575 14.19 -21.50 -21.29
C THR A 575 15.71 -21.60 -21.05
N LEU A 576 16.34 -22.59 -21.69
CA LEU A 576 17.79 -22.81 -21.59
C LEU A 576 18.58 -21.76 -22.37
N SER A 577 19.87 -21.65 -22.07
CA SER A 577 20.82 -20.79 -22.80
C SER A 577 21.36 -21.41 -24.09
N LYS A 578 20.99 -22.66 -24.39
CA LYS A 578 21.50 -23.45 -25.52
C LYS A 578 20.39 -23.72 -26.53
N ARG A 579 20.72 -23.54 -27.81
CA ARG A 579 19.84 -23.89 -28.93
C ARG A 579 19.76 -25.39 -29.14
N GLY A 580 18.61 -25.88 -29.59
CA GLY A 580 18.38 -27.30 -29.86
C GLY A 580 16.95 -27.73 -29.59
N ASN A 581 16.70 -29.03 -29.76
CA ASN A 581 15.45 -29.66 -29.38
C ASN A 581 15.58 -30.21 -27.96
N PHE A 582 14.57 -29.97 -27.14
CA PHE A 582 14.54 -30.39 -25.75
C PHE A 582 13.15 -30.88 -25.38
N THR A 583 13.09 -31.71 -24.35
CA THR A 583 11.83 -32.12 -23.75
C THR A 583 11.66 -31.36 -22.44
N LEU A 584 10.52 -30.71 -22.28
CA LEU A 584 10.11 -30.13 -21.01
C LEU A 584 9.18 -31.12 -20.31
N ARG A 585 9.63 -31.67 -19.19
CA ARG A 585 8.81 -32.51 -18.33
C ARG A 585 8.07 -31.65 -17.32
N VAL A 586 6.78 -31.48 -17.47
CA VAL A 586 5.93 -30.71 -16.55
C VAL A 586 5.39 -31.64 -15.47
N THR A 587 5.49 -31.23 -14.20
CA THR A 587 5.04 -32.02 -13.05
C THR A 587 4.65 -31.11 -11.87
N LEU A 588 4.36 -31.70 -10.72
CA LEU A 588 4.18 -30.99 -9.46
C LEU A 588 5.33 -31.28 -8.50
N VAL A 589 5.60 -30.34 -7.61
CA VAL A 589 6.52 -30.52 -6.48
C VAL A 589 5.85 -30.09 -5.20
N GLN A 590 6.00 -30.90 -4.15
CA GLN A 590 5.68 -30.51 -2.79
C GLN A 590 6.99 -30.11 -2.08
N GLU A 591 7.11 -28.84 -1.74
CA GLU A 591 8.32 -28.28 -1.15
C GLU A 591 8.73 -29.00 0.14
N GLY A 592 10.01 -29.39 0.20
CA GLY A 592 10.57 -30.13 1.33
C GLY A 592 10.04 -31.56 1.50
N VAL A 593 9.25 -32.08 0.56
CA VAL A 593 8.64 -33.42 0.66
C VAL A 593 9.02 -34.31 -0.53
N ARG A 594 8.55 -34.00 -1.75
CA ARG A 594 8.81 -34.81 -2.96
C ARG A 594 8.44 -34.11 -4.26
N TRP A 595 9.01 -34.59 -5.35
CA TRP A 595 8.46 -34.40 -6.70
C TRP A 595 7.37 -35.44 -6.99
N PHE A 596 6.37 -35.09 -7.79
CA PHE A 596 5.25 -35.98 -8.10
C PHE A 596 5.51 -36.87 -9.32
N ASP A 597 6.54 -36.59 -10.10
CA ASP A 597 6.99 -37.44 -11.21
C ASP A 597 7.68 -38.74 -10.75
N SER A 598 7.97 -38.87 -9.45
CA SER A 598 8.47 -40.11 -8.85
C SER A 598 7.35 -41.02 -8.32
N GLN A 599 7.70 -42.29 -8.08
CA GLN A 599 6.83 -43.24 -7.38
C GLN A 599 6.35 -42.67 -6.02
N PRO A 600 5.09 -42.91 -5.64
CA PRO A 600 4.09 -43.73 -6.32
C PRO A 600 3.13 -42.94 -7.23
N THR A 601 3.32 -41.64 -7.43
CA THR A 601 2.38 -40.83 -8.23
C THR A 601 2.70 -40.91 -9.72
N ASN A 602 4.00 -40.87 -10.08
CA ASN A 602 4.49 -40.88 -11.47
C ASN A 602 3.75 -39.87 -12.36
N LEU A 603 3.47 -38.68 -11.82
CA LEU A 603 2.70 -37.62 -12.48
C LEU A 603 3.65 -36.72 -13.26
N PHE A 604 3.62 -36.80 -14.58
CA PHE A 604 4.28 -35.83 -15.44
C PHE A 604 3.68 -35.85 -16.84
N GLU A 605 4.01 -34.83 -17.61
CA GLU A 605 3.82 -34.82 -19.05
C GLU A 605 5.02 -34.21 -19.74
N ASP A 606 5.45 -34.86 -20.81
CA ASP A 606 6.59 -34.44 -21.61
C ASP A 606 6.07 -33.71 -22.85
N ILE A 607 6.50 -32.45 -23.02
CA ILE A 607 6.25 -31.67 -24.24
C ILE A 607 7.56 -31.35 -24.94
N TYR A 608 7.52 -31.31 -26.27
CA TYR A 608 8.70 -31.02 -27.10
C TYR A 608 8.79 -29.54 -27.42
N ILE A 609 9.93 -28.92 -27.13
CA ILE A 609 10.20 -27.49 -27.39
C ILE A 609 11.53 -27.35 -28.12
N ARG A 610 11.53 -26.56 -29.19
CA ARG A 610 12.74 -26.16 -29.91
C ARG A 610 13.19 -24.77 -29.45
N LEU A 611 14.43 -24.67 -28.98
CA LEU A 611 15.07 -23.41 -28.60
C LEU A 611 15.90 -22.86 -29.77
N ALA A 612 15.55 -21.67 -30.25
CA ALA A 612 16.04 -21.06 -31.50
C ALA A 612 17.23 -20.09 -31.33
#